data_AF-A0A1E4RD57-F1
#
_entry.id   AF-A0A1E4RD57-F1
#
_cell.length_a   1.000
_cell.length_b   1.000
_cell.length_c   1.000
_cell.angle_alpha   90.00
_cell.angle_beta   90.00
_cell.angle_gamma   90.00
#
_symmetry.space_group_name_H-M   'P 1'
#
loop_
_entity.id
_entity.type
_entity.pdbx_description
1 polymer ?
#
loop_
_entity_poly.entity_id
_entity_poly.type
_entity_poly.pdbx_seq_one_letter_code
_entity_poly.pdbx_strand_id
1 'polypeptide(L)'
;MPGDLNLKKSWNPALIKNQKKLWNEEQKQLEEFKKLKQREKELNEEKEKFEYLKLQYGDDLSNLSKDHKLTLNKMSWMYEGSSDKGKKNDAGFIEKDDEFLLNKKKVENMLNNNSGVELKLDEKSNFNKIIKPTNKKSIISDDPLLKIKSEQRKIAKPRKHKHKSKH
;
A
#
# COMPACT_ATOMS: atom_id res chain seq x y z
N MET A 1 -65.12 -2.06 -1.12
CA MET A 1 -64.48 -1.88 0.20
C MET A 1 -63.42 -0.78 0.07
N PRO A 2 -63.48 0.30 0.85
CA PRO A 2 -62.45 1.33 0.83
C PRO A 2 -61.16 0.77 1.44
N GLY A 3 -60.03 0.90 0.74
CA GLY A 3 -58.71 0.43 1.22
C GLY A 3 -58.20 1.23 2.43
N ASP A 4 -57.27 0.64 3.18
CA ASP A 4 -56.69 1.23 4.40
C ASP A 4 -56.06 2.60 4.12
N LEU A 5 -56.57 3.64 4.80
CA LEU A 5 -56.12 5.02 4.70
C LEU A 5 -54.65 5.18 5.12
N ASN A 6 -54.15 4.31 6.01
CA ASN A 6 -52.78 4.37 6.49
C ASN A 6 -51.74 4.07 5.41
N LEU A 7 -52.10 3.32 4.37
CA LEU A 7 -51.21 3.05 3.23
C LEU A 7 -50.93 4.30 2.39
N LYS A 8 -51.70 5.38 2.58
CA LYS A 8 -51.46 6.69 1.96
C LYS A 8 -50.54 7.58 2.79
N LYS A 9 -50.12 7.15 3.98
CA LYS A 9 -49.25 7.92 4.87
C LYS A 9 -47.79 7.49 4.69
N SER A 10 -46.90 8.46 4.49
CA SER A 10 -45.48 8.23 4.22
C SER A 10 -44.70 7.64 5.39
N TRP A 11 -45.19 7.81 6.63
CA TRP A 11 -44.55 7.29 7.84
C TRP A 11 -44.94 5.84 8.16
N ASN A 12 -45.92 5.26 7.45
CA ASN A 12 -46.39 3.91 7.73
C ASN A 12 -45.29 2.87 7.43
N PRO A 13 -44.86 2.05 8.40
CA PRO A 13 -43.81 1.05 8.18
C PRO A 13 -44.24 -0.08 7.23
N ALA A 14 -45.55 -0.32 7.07
CA ALA A 14 -46.07 -1.33 6.16
C ALA A 14 -45.98 -0.92 4.68
N LEU A 15 -45.65 0.34 4.37
CA LEU A 15 -45.45 0.78 3.00
C LEU A 15 -44.21 0.12 2.39
N ILE A 16 -44.35 -0.48 1.20
CA ILE A 16 -43.26 -1.18 0.48
C ILE A 16 -41.98 -0.33 0.36
N LYS A 17 -42.14 0.99 0.16
CA LYS A 17 -41.01 1.94 0.09
C LYS A 17 -40.20 1.99 1.39
N ASN A 18 -40.89 1.97 2.53
CA ASN A 18 -40.27 2.03 3.85
C ASN A 18 -39.65 0.70 4.23
N GLN A 19 -40.34 -0.42 3.93
CA GLN A 19 -39.78 -1.76 4.09
C GLN A 19 -38.48 -1.92 3.29
N LYS A 20 -38.45 -1.44 2.04
CA LYS A 20 -37.24 -1.46 1.22
C LYS A 20 -36.12 -0.62 1.82
N LYS A 21 -36.43 0.57 2.38
CA LYS A 21 -35.45 1.42 3.04
C LYS A 21 -34.87 0.74 4.27
N LEU A 22 -35.73 0.18 5.13
CA LEU A 22 -35.33 -0.57 6.31
C LEU A 22 -34.44 -1.75 5.93
N TRP A 23 -34.86 -2.54 4.94
CA TRP A 23 -34.08 -3.69 4.47
C TRP A 23 -32.69 -3.29 3.96
N ASN A 24 -32.58 -2.18 3.21
CA ASN A 24 -31.27 -1.69 2.77
C ASN A 24 -30.37 -1.29 3.95
N GLU A 25 -30.94 -0.65 4.98
CA GLU A 25 -30.22 -0.24 6.18
C GLU A 25 -29.77 -1.45 7.01
N GLU A 26 -30.65 -2.43 7.22
CA GLU A 26 -30.35 -3.71 7.87
C GLU A 26 -29.25 -4.46 7.12
N GLN A 27 -29.32 -4.51 5.80
CA GLN A 27 -28.32 -5.19 4.98
C GLN A 27 -26.95 -4.51 5.09
N LYS A 28 -26.91 -3.17 5.08
CA LYS A 28 -25.68 -2.41 5.32
C LYS A 28 -25.10 -2.69 6.71
N GLN A 29 -25.93 -2.70 7.75
CA GLN A 29 -25.50 -3.04 9.11
C GLN A 29 -24.97 -4.47 9.20
N LEU A 30 -25.59 -5.41 8.50
CA LEU A 30 -25.14 -6.81 8.43
C LEU A 30 -23.75 -6.92 7.77
N GLU A 31 -23.50 -6.17 6.69
CA GLU A 31 -22.19 -6.11 6.03
C GLU A 31 -21.11 -5.51 6.94
N GLU A 32 -21.42 -4.41 7.62
CA GLU A 32 -20.52 -3.79 8.60
C GLU A 32 -20.21 -4.76 9.75
N PHE A 33 -21.22 -5.44 10.28
CA PHE A 33 -21.07 -6.46 11.32
C PHE A 33 -20.18 -7.62 10.85
N LYS A 34 -20.39 -8.13 9.64
CA LYS A 34 -19.54 -9.20 9.06
C LYS A 34 -18.08 -8.76 8.96
N LYS A 35 -17.83 -7.54 8.48
CA LYS A 35 -16.48 -6.98 8.38
C LYS A 35 -15.82 -6.81 9.75
N LEU A 36 -16.59 -6.39 10.75
CA LEU A 36 -16.10 -6.25 12.11
C LEU A 36 -15.76 -7.62 12.71
N LYS A 37 -16.64 -8.61 12.56
CA LYS A 37 -16.41 -9.98 13.01
C LYS A 37 -15.18 -10.62 12.37
N GLN A 38 -14.95 -10.36 11.08
CA GLN A 38 -13.71 -10.80 10.43
C GLN A 38 -12.48 -10.18 11.08
N ARG A 39 -12.48 -8.87 11.35
CA ARG A 39 -11.38 -8.20 12.04
C ARG A 39 -11.17 -8.70 13.47
N GLU A 40 -12.25 -8.96 14.21
CA GLU A 40 -12.15 -9.54 15.55
C GLU A 40 -11.49 -10.92 15.51
N LYS A 41 -11.82 -11.72 14.48
CA LYS A 41 -11.17 -13.01 14.26
C LYS A 41 -9.67 -12.85 13.98
N GLU A 42 -9.29 -11.95 13.07
CA GLU A 42 -7.88 -11.65 12.78
C GLU A 42 -7.13 -11.20 14.04
N LEU A 43 -7.74 -10.35 14.87
CA LEU A 43 -7.16 -9.91 16.14
C LEU A 43 -7.00 -11.09 17.12
N ASN A 44 -8.02 -11.95 17.22
CA ASN A 44 -7.97 -13.12 18.10
C ASN A 44 -6.87 -14.10 17.66
N GLU A 45 -6.73 -14.35 16.36
CA GLU A 45 -5.65 -15.15 15.79
C GLU A 45 -4.27 -14.52 16.06
N GLU A 46 -4.15 -13.18 15.96
CA GLU A 46 -2.93 -12.45 16.35
C GLU A 46 -2.60 -12.63 17.84
N LYS A 47 -3.61 -12.59 18.72
CA LYS A 47 -3.45 -12.81 20.17
C LYS A 47 -3.03 -14.24 20.49
N GLU A 48 -3.70 -15.23 19.89
CA GLU A 48 -3.38 -16.64 20.08
C GLU A 48 -1.94 -16.93 19.64
N LYS A 49 -1.52 -16.43 18.48
CA LYS A 49 -0.13 -16.56 18.00
C LYS A 49 0.86 -15.92 18.97
N PHE A 50 0.55 -14.73 19.49
CA PHE A 50 1.38 -14.05 20.47
C PHE A 50 1.51 -14.87 21.77
N GLU A 51 0.41 -15.44 22.24
CA GLU A 51 0.37 -16.29 23.43
C GLU A 51 1.23 -17.56 23.25
N TYR A 52 1.11 -18.26 22.12
CA TYR A 52 1.97 -19.41 21.83
C TYR A 52 3.45 -19.04 21.84
N LEU A 53 3.80 -17.89 21.27
CA LEU A 53 5.17 -17.42 21.23
C LEU A 53 5.68 -17.08 22.63
N LYS A 54 4.84 -16.45 23.44
CA LYS A 54 5.11 -16.14 24.84
C LYS A 54 5.30 -17.41 25.67
N LEU A 55 4.50 -18.46 25.44
CA LEU A 55 4.69 -19.76 26.09
C LEU A 55 5.99 -20.44 25.67
N GLN A 56 6.39 -20.33 24.40
CA GLN A 56 7.60 -20.96 23.87
C GLN A 56 8.89 -20.29 24.35
N TYR A 57 8.91 -18.95 24.38
CA TYR A 57 10.13 -18.16 24.63
C TYR A 57 10.13 -17.45 26.00
N GLY A 58 9.05 -17.57 26.77
CA GLY A 58 8.83 -16.84 28.02
C GLY A 58 8.44 -15.37 27.80
N ASP A 59 8.45 -14.59 28.89
CA ASP A 59 8.16 -13.15 28.87
C ASP A 59 9.28 -12.33 28.19
N ASP A 60 10.48 -12.91 28.08
CA ASP A 60 11.66 -12.28 27.50
C ASP A 60 11.69 -12.42 25.97
N LEU A 61 10.98 -11.49 25.30
CA LEU A 61 10.97 -11.33 23.84
C LEU A 61 12.36 -10.99 23.22
N SER A 62 13.39 -10.81 24.05
CA SER A 62 14.78 -10.57 23.65
C SER A 62 15.40 -11.78 22.97
N ASN A 63 15.07 -13.00 23.42
CA ASN A 63 15.60 -14.27 22.90
C ASN A 63 14.95 -14.71 21.59
N LEU A 64 13.98 -13.95 21.10
CA LEU A 64 13.21 -14.29 19.92
C LEU A 64 14.06 -14.17 18.64
N SER A 65 13.94 -15.16 17.75
CA SER A 65 14.59 -15.14 16.43
C SER A 65 14.16 -13.90 15.63
N LYS A 66 15.04 -13.43 14.75
CA LYS A 66 14.82 -12.23 13.93
C LYS A 66 13.50 -12.31 13.16
N ASP A 67 13.18 -13.47 12.60
CA ASP A 67 11.96 -13.67 11.82
C ASP A 67 10.70 -13.50 12.66
N HIS A 68 10.68 -14.09 13.84
CA HIS A 68 9.55 -13.96 14.75
C HIS A 68 9.39 -12.52 15.24
N LYS A 69 10.49 -11.80 15.54
CA LYS A 69 10.45 -10.36 15.86
C LYS A 69 9.84 -9.53 14.72
N LEU A 70 10.18 -9.85 13.47
CA LEU A 70 9.61 -9.20 12.29
C LEU A 70 8.12 -9.50 12.12
N THR A 71 7.68 -10.74 12.41
CA THR A 71 6.25 -11.08 12.36
C THR A 71 5.43 -10.36 13.42
N LEU A 72 5.94 -10.24 14.65
CA LEU A 72 5.28 -9.49 15.73
C LEU A 72 5.12 -8.01 15.37
N ASN A 73 6.14 -7.42 14.77
CA ASN A 73 6.12 -6.02 14.36
C ASN A 73 5.35 -5.79 13.04
N LYS A 74 4.71 -6.83 12.49
CA LYS A 74 4.00 -6.84 11.20
C LYS A 74 4.89 -6.39 10.03
N MET A 75 6.20 -6.59 10.16
CA MET A 75 7.22 -6.22 9.16
C MET A 75 7.70 -7.42 8.33
N SER A 76 7.21 -8.63 8.60
CA SER A 76 7.65 -9.84 7.89
C SER A 76 7.52 -9.69 6.37
N TRP A 77 6.36 -9.23 5.89
CA TRP A 77 6.11 -9.02 4.46
C TRP A 77 7.15 -8.13 3.75
N MET A 78 7.76 -7.19 4.46
CA MET A 78 8.76 -6.28 3.90
C MET A 78 10.14 -6.92 3.80
N TYR A 79 10.48 -7.82 4.73
CA TYR A 79 11.81 -8.42 4.82
C TYR A 79 11.88 -9.84 4.25
N GLU A 80 10.75 -10.50 4.06
CA GLU A 80 10.64 -11.85 3.50
C GLU A 80 11.20 -11.89 2.06
N GLY A 81 10.95 -10.86 1.25
CA GLY A 81 11.52 -10.75 -0.11
C GLY A 81 12.98 -10.28 -0.19
N SER A 82 13.56 -9.76 0.90
CA SER A 82 14.96 -9.29 0.92
C SER A 82 15.94 -10.35 1.47
N SER A 83 15.42 -11.37 2.15
CA SER A 83 16.23 -12.44 2.74
C SER A 83 16.54 -13.57 1.75
N ASP A 84 15.82 -13.65 0.62
CA ASP A 84 16.12 -14.64 -0.43
C ASP A 84 17.32 -14.18 -1.27
N LYS A 85 18.50 -14.20 -0.65
CA LYS A 85 19.76 -14.19 -1.36
C LYS A 85 19.99 -15.56 -2.00
N GLY A 86 19.26 -15.81 -3.08
CA GLY A 86 19.62 -16.77 -4.10
C GLY A 86 18.94 -18.13 -4.01
N LYS A 87 18.15 -18.38 -5.08
CA LYS A 87 17.64 -19.65 -5.64
C LYS A 87 16.21 -19.97 -5.19
N LYS A 88 15.20 -20.14 -6.07
CA LYS A 88 15.20 -20.50 -7.50
C LYS A 88 13.77 -20.39 -8.06
N ASN A 89 13.68 -20.34 -9.38
CA ASN A 89 12.45 -20.46 -10.16
C ASN A 89 12.29 -21.93 -10.61
N ASP A 90 11.08 -22.50 -10.57
CA ASP A 90 10.65 -23.53 -11.56
C ASP A 90 9.69 -22.95 -12.62
N ALA A 91 9.05 -21.82 -12.33
CA ALA A 91 8.64 -20.75 -13.27
C ALA A 91 8.47 -19.42 -12.52
N GLY A 92 9.16 -19.30 -11.37
CA GLY A 92 9.15 -18.19 -10.42
C GLY A 92 10.19 -17.11 -10.70
N PHE A 93 10.18 -16.46 -11.85
CA PHE A 93 11.21 -15.49 -12.23
C PHE A 93 11.23 -14.19 -11.41
N ILE A 94 12.30 -13.99 -10.63
CA ILE A 94 12.80 -12.66 -10.23
C ILE A 94 14.25 -12.54 -10.73
N GLU A 95 14.47 -12.36 -12.04
CA GLU A 95 15.62 -11.54 -12.46
C GLU A 95 15.09 -10.13 -12.73
N LYS A 96 15.30 -9.24 -11.76
CA LYS A 96 15.70 -7.89 -12.15
C LYS A 96 17.18 -7.85 -11.89
N ASP A 97 17.95 -8.22 -12.90
CA ASP A 97 19.37 -7.93 -12.95
C ASP A 97 19.51 -6.45 -12.59
N ASP A 98 20.12 -6.15 -11.44
CA ASP A 98 20.47 -4.78 -11.03
C ASP A 98 21.23 -4.04 -12.15
N GLU A 99 21.75 -4.79 -13.12
CA GLU A 99 22.32 -4.40 -14.39
C GLU A 99 21.46 -3.49 -15.28
N PHE A 100 20.12 -3.64 -15.25
CA PHE A 100 19.20 -2.73 -15.95
C PHE A 100 19.03 -1.39 -15.24
N LEU A 101 19.07 -1.37 -13.89
CA LEU A 101 19.05 -0.14 -13.10
C LEU A 101 20.42 0.56 -13.11
N LEU A 102 21.52 -0.19 -13.18
CA LEU A 102 22.89 0.31 -13.34
C LEU A 102 23.24 0.65 -14.80
N ASN A 103 22.34 0.39 -15.75
CA ASN A 103 22.52 0.66 -17.19
C ASN A 103 23.77 0.01 -17.81
N LYS A 104 24.35 -0.99 -17.13
CA LYS A 104 25.67 -1.56 -17.46
C LYS A 104 25.61 -2.31 -18.79
N LYS A 105 24.53 -3.07 -19.02
CA LYS A 105 24.20 -3.71 -20.31
C LYS A 105 24.13 -2.71 -21.47
N LYS A 106 23.63 -1.49 -21.24
CA LYS A 106 23.58 -0.44 -22.28
C LYS A 106 24.96 0.13 -22.57
N VAL A 107 25.78 0.35 -21.53
CA VAL A 107 27.15 0.87 -21.67
C VAL A 107 28.05 -0.16 -22.37
N GLU A 108 27.98 -1.43 -22.01
CA GLU A 108 28.74 -2.50 -22.68
C GLU A 108 28.31 -2.65 -24.14
N ASN A 109 27.01 -2.57 -24.45
CA ASN A 109 26.53 -2.68 -25.83
C ASN A 109 26.88 -1.44 -26.69
N MET A 110 27.09 -0.27 -26.09
CA MET A 110 27.61 0.92 -26.77
C MET A 110 29.13 0.87 -26.96
N LEU A 111 29.86 0.25 -26.02
CA LEU A 111 31.30 0.06 -26.10
C LEU A 111 31.70 -1.03 -27.11
N ASN A 112 30.85 -2.06 -27.26
CA ASN A 112 31.13 -3.21 -28.12
C ASN A 112 30.71 -3.00 -29.59
N ASN A 113 29.78 -2.09 -29.90
CA ASN A 113 29.30 -1.86 -31.26
C ASN A 113 29.91 -0.59 -31.88
N ASN A 114 30.95 -0.76 -32.71
CA ASN A 114 31.63 0.33 -33.44
C ASN A 114 30.91 0.73 -34.76
N SER A 115 29.58 0.83 -34.79
CA SER A 115 28.87 1.50 -35.89
C SER A 115 27.48 1.94 -35.48
N GLY A 116 27.11 3.16 -35.88
CA GLY A 116 25.93 3.88 -35.42
C GLY A 116 24.62 3.09 -35.54
N VAL A 117 23.88 3.00 -34.44
CA VAL A 117 22.58 2.34 -34.37
C VAL A 117 21.49 3.35 -34.74
N GLU A 118 20.93 3.22 -35.94
CA GLU A 118 19.65 3.84 -36.30
C GLU A 118 18.51 3.16 -35.54
N LEU A 119 17.80 3.94 -34.73
CA LEU A 119 16.64 3.50 -33.97
C LEU A 119 15.41 3.39 -34.89
N LYS A 120 15.13 2.19 -35.41
CA LYS A 120 13.82 1.89 -35.99
C LYS A 120 12.84 1.60 -34.84
N LEU A 121 12.00 2.59 -34.52
CA LEU A 121 10.89 2.43 -33.57
C LEU A 121 9.71 1.76 -34.28
N ASP A 122 9.36 0.55 -33.86
CA ASP A 122 8.11 -0.09 -34.25
C ASP A 122 6.94 0.48 -33.43
N GLU A 123 6.15 1.36 -34.07
CA GLU A 123 5.03 2.09 -33.48
C GLU A 123 3.84 1.21 -33.02
N LYS A 124 3.84 -0.09 -33.35
CA LYS A 124 2.72 -1.01 -33.09
C LYS A 124 2.79 -1.77 -31.77
N SER A 125 3.85 -1.59 -30.96
CA SER A 125 3.95 -2.26 -29.66
C SER A 125 3.16 -1.53 -28.56
N ASN A 126 2.20 -2.24 -27.93
CA ASN A 126 1.40 -1.75 -26.80
C ASN A 126 2.25 -1.25 -25.60
N PHE A 127 3.53 -1.62 -25.57
CA PHE A 127 4.51 -1.18 -24.57
C PHE A 127 4.75 0.34 -24.61
N ASN A 128 4.71 0.96 -25.79
CA ASN A 128 4.99 2.39 -25.96
C ASN A 128 3.87 3.33 -25.44
N LYS A 129 2.67 2.80 -25.19
CA LYS A 129 1.57 3.59 -24.62
C LYS A 129 1.78 3.91 -23.12
N ILE A 130 2.56 3.08 -22.44
CA ILE A 130 2.88 3.21 -21.00
C ILE A 130 4.09 4.14 -20.77
N ILE A 131 4.97 4.29 -21.78
CA ILE A 131 6.20 5.10 -21.70
C ILE A 131 5.99 6.50 -22.31
N LYS A 132 4.75 6.95 -22.53
CA LYS A 132 4.52 8.38 -22.78
C LYS A 132 5.03 9.14 -21.56
N PRO A 133 5.95 10.12 -21.70
CA PRO A 133 6.39 10.92 -20.57
C PRO A 133 5.24 11.83 -20.14
N THR A 134 4.35 11.32 -19.29
CA THR A 134 3.44 12.14 -18.52
C THR A 134 4.28 13.04 -17.63
N ASN A 135 4.03 14.35 -17.66
CA ASN A 135 4.75 15.35 -16.87
C ASN A 135 4.99 14.88 -15.42
N LYS A 136 6.20 14.40 -15.13
CA LYS A 136 6.57 13.77 -13.85
C LYS A 136 6.47 14.71 -12.64
N LYS A 137 6.25 16.01 -12.88
CA LYS A 137 6.19 17.04 -11.84
C LYS A 137 4.97 16.89 -10.91
N SER A 138 3.81 16.43 -11.41
CA SER A 138 2.60 16.29 -10.58
C SER A 138 2.54 15.01 -9.77
N ILE A 139 3.22 13.93 -10.20
CA ILE A 139 3.23 12.65 -9.47
C ILE A 139 4.26 12.69 -8.33
N ILE A 140 5.34 13.45 -8.49
CA ILE A 140 6.39 13.61 -7.48
C ILE A 140 6.04 14.67 -6.43
N SER A 141 5.17 15.64 -6.76
CA SER A 141 4.74 16.67 -5.80
C SER A 141 3.85 16.12 -4.69
N ASP A 142 3.13 15.04 -4.96
CA ASP A 142 2.10 14.49 -4.07
C ASP A 142 2.60 13.29 -3.24
N ASP A 143 3.90 12.99 -3.27
CA ASP A 143 4.51 11.95 -2.44
C ASP A 143 4.49 12.36 -0.95
N PRO A 144 3.80 11.60 -0.07
CA PRO A 144 3.71 11.91 1.35
C PRO A 144 5.08 11.91 2.06
N LEU A 145 6.03 11.09 1.60
CA LEU A 145 7.37 11.03 2.18
C LEU A 145 8.20 12.28 1.85
N LEU A 146 8.08 12.78 0.62
CA LEU A 146 8.71 14.05 0.22
C LEU A 146 8.17 15.23 1.03
N LYS A 147 6.86 15.24 1.30
CA LYS A 147 6.22 16.27 2.14
C LYS A 147 6.77 16.26 3.57
N ILE A 148 6.83 15.08 4.22
CA ILE A 148 7.41 14.91 5.57
C ILE A 148 8.88 15.34 5.60
N LYS A 149 9.68 14.91 4.62
CA LYS A 149 11.10 15.30 4.52
C LYS A 149 11.29 16.80 4.35
N SER A 150 10.40 17.46 3.61
CA SER A 150 10.42 18.91 3.45
C SER A 150 10.09 19.64 4.77
N GLU A 151 9.12 19.13 5.54
CA GLU A 151 8.73 19.63 6.86
C GLU A 151 9.89 19.53 7.86
N GLN A 152 10.51 18.35 7.94
CA GLN A 152 11.68 18.10 8.79
C GLN A 152 12.84 19.06 8.47
N ARG A 153 13.11 19.31 7.17
CA ARG A 153 14.12 20.27 6.74
C ARG A 153 13.78 21.72 7.12
N LYS A 154 12.50 22.11 7.13
CA LYS A 154 12.05 23.43 7.58
C LYS A 154 12.25 23.58 9.09
N ILE A 155 11.90 22.54 9.85
CA ILE A 155 12.06 22.50 11.32
C ILE A 155 13.55 22.56 11.70
N ALA A 156 14.40 21.83 10.98
CA ALA A 156 15.84 21.78 11.26
C ALA A 156 16.62 23.06 10.86
N LYS A 157 16.02 23.97 10.07
CA LYS A 157 16.68 25.25 9.76
C LYS A 157 16.50 26.21 10.94
N PRO A 158 17.58 26.64 11.61
CA PRO A 158 17.45 27.61 12.71
C PRO A 158 16.88 28.92 12.18
N ARG A 159 15.85 29.45 12.86
CA ARG A 159 15.33 30.81 12.62
C ARG A 159 16.46 31.80 12.90
N LYS A 160 17.11 32.32 11.85
CA LYS A 160 18.02 33.48 11.99
C LYS A 160 17.17 34.67 12.45
N HIS A 161 17.16 34.92 13.76
CA HIS A 161 16.58 36.13 14.33
C HIS A 161 17.34 37.34 13.80
N LYS A 162 16.74 38.06 12.84
CA LYS A 162 17.22 39.39 12.45
C LYS A 162 16.86 40.35 13.57
N HIS A 163 17.81 40.65 14.45
CA HIS A 163 17.72 41.82 15.32
C HIS A 163 17.72 43.07 14.43
N LYS A 164 16.55 43.71 14.28
CA LYS A 164 16.46 45.07 13.76
C LYS A 164 16.89 46.01 14.88
N SER A 165 18.09 46.57 14.78
CA SER A 165 18.47 47.77 15.55
C SER A 165 17.60 48.92 15.07
N LYS A 166 16.75 49.46 15.95
CA LYS A 166 16.12 50.77 15.75
C LYS A 166 17.15 51.82 16.17
N HIS A 167 17.47 52.72 15.24
CA HIS A 167 18.05 54.03 15.53
C HIS A 167 16.97 54.96 16.09
#